data_AF-A0A497CFF6-F1
#
_entry.id   AF-A0A497CFF6-F1
#
_cell.length_a   1.000
_cell.length_b   1.000
_cell.length_c   1.000
_cell.angle_alpha   90.00
_cell.angle_beta   90.00
_cell.angle_gamma   90.00
#
_symmetry.space_group_name_H-M   'P 1'
#
loop_
_entity.id
_entity.type
_entity.pdbx_description
1 polymer ?
#
loop_
_entity_poly.entity_id
_entity_poly.type
_entity_poly.pdbx_seq_one_letter_code
_entity_poly.pdbx_strand_id
1 'polypeptide(L)'
;SPIGIADYWIWKFANQLDDDYASWQHVRSTGSLLAGEGFTMKGPGTGTILTDQNYVFNGKPNNGDINLSLSAGNDYLVGNPYASAIDAEQFILDNGATISGAGATTGTLYFWEHWGGGSHILQEYQGGYGTYTLAGGIPSASQGTNDPDVGTGGTPTKTPGRYIPVGQGFFVVAETTGTINFNNGQRVFQKEGGTSTFMRSAKQNANNNTESTQDMRMKIRIGFNSVNTIHRQLLLTIDENTTAGVDPGYDGKLNEGQIDDLYWMIGVEKYSIQSVDIVDTESVFPLGIHTNIDGLNNIAIDALENVPANLEILVHDKVLNIYHDLRVSNYEFFLLFGEYLDRFEIVFNNTTFSDTDNEFDSLDTHFSNALESIIIINPTLKNIKSVELVNILGQSVYSIQDIPNINYSEFKTNNISSGTYIIKLETETGTLTKKVLVE
;
A
#
# COMPACT_ATOMS: atom_id res chain seq x y z
N SER A 1 -15.51 20.00 35.38
CA SER A 1 -16.67 19.47 34.64
C SER A 1 -16.52 17.97 34.47
N PRO A 2 -17.61 17.18 34.50
CA PRO A 2 -17.54 15.76 34.17
C PRO A 2 -17.08 15.55 32.72
N ILE A 3 -16.41 14.43 32.46
CA ILE A 3 -16.02 14.00 31.12
C ILE A 3 -17.30 13.74 30.31
N GLY A 4 -17.39 14.31 29.11
CA GLY A 4 -18.56 14.16 28.23
C GLY A 4 -18.14 13.73 26.82
N ILE A 5 -18.97 12.91 26.19
CA ILE A 5 -18.85 12.56 24.77
C ILE A 5 -19.47 13.69 23.95
N ALA A 6 -18.81 14.11 22.87
CA ALA A 6 -19.33 15.15 22.00
C ALA A 6 -20.53 14.62 21.20
N ASP A 7 -21.70 15.22 21.43
CA ASP A 7 -22.95 14.90 20.71
C ASP A 7 -22.78 14.95 19.19
N TYR A 8 -22.09 15.97 18.69
CA TYR A 8 -21.96 16.21 17.25
C TYR A 8 -21.06 15.22 16.52
N TRP A 9 -20.07 14.59 17.16
CA TRP A 9 -19.06 13.83 16.43
C TRP A 9 -19.31 12.33 16.58
N ILE A 10 -20.46 11.87 16.10
CA ILE A 10 -20.82 10.45 16.02
C ILE A 10 -21.39 10.20 14.63
N TRP A 11 -20.69 9.38 13.85
CA TRP A 11 -20.99 9.12 12.45
C TRP A 11 -20.94 7.63 12.16
N LYS A 12 -21.73 7.18 11.19
CA LYS A 12 -21.67 5.82 10.65
C LYS A 12 -21.60 5.85 9.14
N PHE A 13 -21.15 4.76 8.57
CA PHE A 13 -21.18 4.53 7.12
C PHE A 13 -21.88 3.19 6.89
N ALA A 14 -23.19 3.23 6.66
CA ALA A 14 -24.01 2.02 6.64
C ALA A 14 -24.66 1.83 5.28
N ASN A 15 -24.14 0.88 4.49
CA ASN A 15 -24.67 0.49 3.18
C ASN A 15 -24.86 1.70 2.26
N GLN A 16 -23.77 2.44 2.02
CA GLN A 16 -23.74 3.60 1.09
C GLN A 16 -22.76 3.31 -0.05
N LEU A 17 -22.82 4.06 -1.14
CA LEU A 17 -21.94 3.83 -2.29
C LEU A 17 -20.46 3.81 -1.85
N ASP A 18 -19.71 2.84 -2.37
CA ASP A 18 -18.26 2.75 -2.22
C ASP A 18 -17.61 4.05 -2.73
N ASP A 19 -16.50 4.43 -2.09
CA ASP A 19 -15.70 5.63 -2.37
C ASP A 19 -16.49 6.97 -2.33
N ASP A 20 -17.63 7.02 -1.62
CA ASP A 20 -18.42 8.24 -1.45
C ASP A 20 -18.29 8.82 -0.03
N TYR A 21 -17.28 9.65 0.19
CA TYR A 21 -17.09 10.35 1.46
C TYR A 21 -18.29 11.26 1.84
N ALA A 22 -19.09 11.76 0.90
CA ALA A 22 -20.24 12.61 1.25
C ALA A 22 -21.39 11.80 1.89
N SER A 23 -21.37 10.47 1.76
CA SER A 23 -22.41 9.58 2.24
C SER A 23 -22.34 9.21 3.73
N TRP A 24 -21.35 9.73 4.48
CA TRP A 24 -21.32 9.55 5.94
C TRP A 24 -22.62 10.03 6.61
N GLN A 25 -23.21 9.16 7.43
CA GLN A 25 -24.49 9.40 8.06
C GLN A 25 -24.31 9.92 9.49
N HIS A 26 -24.90 11.09 9.77
CA HIS A 26 -24.79 11.73 11.08
C HIS A 26 -25.70 11.07 12.11
N VAL A 27 -25.14 10.44 13.15
CA VAL A 27 -25.91 9.72 14.17
C VAL A 27 -26.30 10.64 15.33
N ARG A 28 -25.36 11.48 15.78
CA ARG A 28 -25.50 12.29 17.02
C ARG A 28 -25.73 11.42 18.28
N SER A 29 -25.96 12.05 19.43
CA SER A 29 -26.21 11.39 20.72
C SER A 29 -27.55 10.68 20.86
N THR A 30 -28.50 10.97 19.97
CA THR A 30 -29.88 10.42 20.01
C THR A 30 -30.20 9.49 18.84
N GLY A 31 -29.27 9.34 17.89
CA GLY A 31 -29.43 8.43 16.77
C GLY A 31 -29.35 6.96 17.18
N SER A 32 -29.76 6.10 16.27
CA SER A 32 -29.76 4.65 16.46
C SER A 32 -28.61 4.01 15.69
N LEU A 33 -27.96 3.04 16.33
CA LEU A 33 -26.97 2.14 15.74
C LEU A 33 -27.46 0.71 15.92
N LEU A 34 -27.50 -0.07 14.85
CA LEU A 34 -27.81 -1.49 14.93
C LEU A 34 -26.60 -2.25 15.48
N ALA A 35 -26.84 -3.43 16.06
CA ALA A 35 -25.73 -4.32 16.41
C ALA A 35 -24.94 -4.68 15.14
N GLY A 36 -23.62 -4.65 15.23
CA GLY A 36 -22.72 -4.89 14.09
C GLY A 36 -22.39 -3.65 13.26
N GLU A 37 -23.17 -2.55 13.37
CA GLU A 37 -22.78 -1.28 12.74
C GLU A 37 -21.57 -0.69 13.47
N GLY A 38 -20.53 -0.37 12.71
CA GLY A 38 -19.42 0.41 13.20
C GLY A 38 -19.76 1.91 13.16
N PHE A 39 -19.05 2.67 13.98
CA PHE A 39 -19.21 4.12 14.03
C PHE A 39 -17.87 4.77 14.35
N THR A 40 -17.71 6.02 13.91
CA THR A 40 -16.60 6.86 14.33
C THR A 40 -17.10 7.84 15.38
N MET A 41 -16.22 8.16 16.34
CA MET A 41 -16.50 9.22 17.30
C MET A 41 -15.25 10.03 17.68
N LYS A 42 -15.47 11.31 17.97
CA LYS A 42 -14.44 12.14 18.58
C LYS A 42 -14.24 11.73 20.04
N GLY A 43 -12.98 11.59 20.45
CA GLY A 43 -12.66 11.35 21.86
C GLY A 43 -13.08 12.53 22.75
N PRO A 44 -13.23 12.32 24.07
CA PRO A 44 -13.76 13.33 24.98
C PRO A 44 -12.82 14.52 25.26
N GLY A 45 -11.63 14.55 24.65
CA GLY A 45 -10.67 15.65 24.78
C GLY A 45 -10.03 15.76 26.16
N THR A 46 -9.86 14.63 26.86
CA THR A 46 -9.35 14.54 28.23
C THR A 46 -7.83 14.58 28.34
N GLY A 47 -7.11 14.63 27.20
CA GLY A 47 -5.66 14.66 27.16
C GLY A 47 -5.11 14.69 25.73
N THR A 48 -3.83 14.38 25.59
CA THR A 48 -3.17 14.21 24.29
C THR A 48 -3.68 12.95 23.57
N ILE A 49 -3.35 12.77 22.29
CA ILE A 49 -3.69 11.55 21.54
C ILE A 49 -3.12 10.26 22.16
N LEU A 50 -2.06 10.38 22.97
CA LEU A 50 -1.43 9.27 23.71
C LEU A 50 -2.07 9.01 25.08
N THR A 51 -3.04 9.83 25.49
CA THR A 51 -3.73 9.65 26.78
C THR A 51 -4.85 8.63 26.61
N ASP A 52 -4.69 7.49 27.28
CA ASP A 52 -5.71 6.44 27.28
C ASP A 52 -7.02 6.96 27.87
N GLN A 53 -8.11 6.70 27.16
CA GLN A 53 -9.47 7.00 27.61
C GLN A 53 -10.26 5.69 27.74
N ASN A 54 -10.73 5.41 28.94
CA ASN A 54 -11.63 4.28 29.17
C ASN A 54 -13.03 4.61 28.66
N TYR A 55 -13.58 3.75 27.81
CA TYR A 55 -14.98 3.79 27.36
C TYR A 55 -15.72 2.59 27.93
N VAL A 56 -16.83 2.85 28.62
CA VAL A 56 -17.65 1.80 29.22
C VAL A 56 -18.91 1.62 28.38
N PHE A 57 -19.01 0.46 27.75
CA PHE A 57 -20.24 0.01 27.11
C PHE A 57 -21.08 -0.75 28.15
N ASN A 58 -22.29 -0.24 28.44
CA ASN A 58 -23.20 -0.86 29.39
C ASN A 58 -24.40 -1.45 28.65
N GLY A 59 -24.68 -2.73 28.87
CA GLY A 59 -25.78 -3.43 28.22
C GLY A 59 -25.62 -4.94 28.32
N LYS A 60 -26.55 -5.66 27.71
CA LYS A 60 -26.46 -7.11 27.54
C LYS A 60 -25.49 -7.41 26.38
N PRO A 61 -24.44 -8.23 26.57
CA PRO A 61 -23.58 -8.65 25.48
C PRO A 61 -24.38 -9.31 24.35
N ASN A 62 -24.05 -8.98 23.11
CA ASN A 62 -24.70 -9.59 21.96
C ASN A 62 -24.32 -11.08 21.84
N ASN A 63 -25.25 -11.88 21.34
CA ASN A 63 -25.09 -13.31 21.12
C ASN A 63 -26.06 -13.76 20.02
N GLY A 64 -25.69 -14.79 19.25
CA GLY A 64 -26.49 -15.29 18.12
C GLY A 64 -26.30 -14.44 16.87
N ASP A 65 -27.08 -14.73 15.84
CA ASP A 65 -26.90 -14.16 14.51
C ASP A 65 -27.31 -12.68 14.46
N ILE A 66 -26.47 -11.87 13.82
CA ILE A 66 -26.70 -10.45 13.55
C ILE A 66 -26.50 -10.24 12.05
N ASN A 67 -27.55 -9.76 11.39
CA ASN A 67 -27.60 -9.59 9.94
C ASN A 67 -27.71 -8.11 9.58
N LEU A 68 -26.88 -7.64 8.67
CA LEU A 68 -26.94 -6.30 8.08
C LEU A 68 -27.08 -6.42 6.57
N SER A 69 -28.10 -5.77 5.98
CA SER A 69 -28.26 -5.78 4.53
C SER A 69 -27.19 -4.92 3.85
N LEU A 70 -26.67 -5.42 2.73
CA LEU A 70 -25.63 -4.76 1.95
C LEU A 70 -25.99 -4.81 0.46
N SER A 71 -25.98 -3.67 -0.22
CA SER A 71 -26.31 -3.56 -1.65
C SER A 71 -25.05 -3.66 -2.49
N ALA A 72 -25.11 -4.23 -3.69
CA ALA A 72 -23.96 -4.30 -4.60
C ALA A 72 -23.34 -2.92 -4.85
N GLY A 73 -22.00 -2.84 -4.80
CA GLY A 73 -21.25 -1.59 -4.97
C GLY A 73 -21.29 -0.63 -3.76
N ASN A 74 -21.83 -1.06 -2.62
CA ASN A 74 -21.85 -0.27 -1.40
C ASN A 74 -20.80 -0.74 -0.39
N ASP A 75 -20.38 0.21 0.43
CA ASP A 75 -19.53 0.06 1.59
C ASP A 75 -20.33 0.01 2.89
N TYR A 76 -19.74 -0.68 3.87
CA TYR A 76 -20.28 -0.74 5.22
C TYR A 76 -19.15 -0.70 6.26
N LEU A 77 -19.15 0.34 7.09
CA LEU A 77 -18.40 0.34 8.34
C LEU A 77 -19.12 -0.55 9.35
N VAL A 78 -18.54 -1.71 9.61
CA VAL A 78 -19.01 -2.65 10.63
C VAL A 78 -18.07 -2.67 11.83
N GLY A 79 -18.49 -3.28 12.92
CA GLY A 79 -17.63 -3.50 14.07
C GLY A 79 -17.96 -4.80 14.77
N ASN A 80 -16.96 -5.44 15.38
CA ASN A 80 -17.15 -6.70 16.10
C ASN A 80 -18.23 -6.53 17.19
N PRO A 81 -19.42 -7.14 17.03
CA PRO A 81 -20.55 -6.92 17.93
C PRO A 81 -20.48 -7.76 19.21
N TYR A 82 -19.58 -8.74 19.28
CA TYR A 82 -19.52 -9.72 20.35
C TYR A 82 -18.57 -9.28 21.47
N ALA A 83 -18.82 -9.79 22.68
CA ALA A 83 -17.92 -9.63 23.82
C ALA A 83 -16.73 -10.63 23.80
N SER A 84 -16.25 -10.96 22.60
CA SER A 84 -15.09 -11.81 22.33
C SER A 84 -14.46 -11.40 21.00
N ALA A 85 -13.22 -11.79 20.74
CA ALA A 85 -12.67 -11.67 19.40
C ALA A 85 -13.47 -12.51 18.40
N ILE A 86 -13.44 -12.11 17.13
CA ILE A 86 -13.93 -12.93 16.01
C ILE A 86 -12.77 -13.35 15.11
N ASP A 87 -12.87 -14.53 14.51
CA ASP A 87 -11.97 -15.01 13.48
C ASP A 87 -12.32 -14.35 12.14
N ALA A 88 -11.41 -13.53 11.62
CA ALA A 88 -11.57 -12.83 10.35
C ALA A 88 -11.68 -13.80 9.18
N GLU A 89 -10.96 -14.93 9.19
CA GLU A 89 -11.06 -15.92 8.12
C GLU A 89 -12.46 -16.52 8.08
N GLN A 90 -12.99 -16.93 9.24
CA GLN A 90 -14.36 -17.44 9.32
C GLN A 90 -15.39 -16.38 8.92
N PHE A 91 -15.18 -15.12 9.34
CA PHE A 91 -16.02 -14.01 8.91
C PHE A 91 -16.00 -13.83 7.38
N ILE A 92 -14.83 -13.86 6.74
CA ILE A 92 -14.70 -13.74 5.29
C ILE A 92 -15.39 -14.92 4.59
N LEU A 93 -15.19 -16.15 5.06
CA LEU A 93 -15.82 -17.33 4.47
C LEU A 93 -17.35 -17.32 4.60
N ASP A 94 -17.89 -16.83 5.72
CA ASP A 94 -19.33 -16.72 5.94
C ASP A 94 -19.99 -15.60 5.12
N ASN A 95 -19.20 -14.58 4.72
CA ASN A 95 -19.70 -13.35 4.11
C ASN A 95 -19.26 -13.09 2.67
N GLY A 96 -18.32 -13.87 2.15
CA GLY A 96 -17.83 -13.76 0.79
C GLY A 96 -18.88 -14.15 -0.24
N ALA A 97 -18.75 -13.62 -1.45
CA ALA A 97 -19.60 -13.93 -2.60
C ALA A 97 -19.40 -15.38 -3.11
N THR A 98 -19.73 -16.38 -2.30
CA THR A 98 -19.70 -17.80 -2.74
C THR A 98 -21.05 -18.22 -3.32
N ILE A 99 -21.00 -19.17 -4.25
CA ILE A 99 -22.14 -19.70 -5.06
C ILE A 99 -23.32 -20.21 -4.20
N SER A 100 -23.12 -20.48 -2.90
CA SER A 100 -24.10 -21.15 -2.03
C SER A 100 -24.56 -20.33 -0.81
N GLY A 101 -24.12 -19.08 -0.65
CA GLY A 101 -24.43 -18.22 0.49
C GLY A 101 -25.15 -16.93 0.12
N ALA A 102 -25.76 -16.26 1.11
CA ALA A 102 -26.26 -14.88 0.98
C ALA A 102 -25.15 -13.82 1.21
N GLY A 103 -23.90 -14.28 1.32
CA GLY A 103 -22.72 -13.46 1.46
C GLY A 103 -22.57 -12.52 0.26
N ALA A 104 -22.14 -11.30 0.56
CA ALA A 104 -22.21 -10.17 -0.34
C ALA A 104 -20.85 -9.50 -0.56
N THR A 105 -19.86 -9.78 0.28
CA THR A 105 -18.64 -8.97 0.34
C THR A 105 -17.58 -9.46 -0.63
N THR A 106 -16.66 -8.56 -0.97
CA THR A 106 -15.41 -8.89 -1.70
C THR A 106 -14.48 -9.79 -0.89
N GLY A 107 -14.73 -9.94 0.42
CA GLY A 107 -13.89 -10.68 1.36
C GLY A 107 -12.64 -9.94 1.84
N THR A 108 -12.49 -8.66 1.47
CA THR A 108 -11.42 -7.79 1.96
C THR A 108 -11.89 -6.96 3.14
N LEU A 109 -11.08 -6.91 4.21
CA LEU A 109 -11.36 -6.16 5.42
C LEU A 109 -10.40 -4.98 5.54
N TYR A 110 -10.93 -3.77 5.63
CA TYR A 110 -10.14 -2.54 5.67
C TYR A 110 -10.22 -1.89 7.05
N PHE A 111 -9.08 -1.73 7.70
CA PHE A 111 -8.98 -1.17 9.04
C PHE A 111 -8.24 0.16 9.01
N TRP A 112 -8.96 1.24 9.32
CA TRP A 112 -8.36 2.57 9.36
C TRP A 112 -7.30 2.68 10.45
N GLU A 113 -6.10 3.09 10.07
CA GLU A 113 -5.03 3.50 10.96
C GLU A 113 -4.70 4.97 10.70
N HIS A 114 -4.79 5.75 11.77
CA HIS A 114 -4.49 7.18 11.76
C HIS A 114 -3.09 7.37 12.30
N TRP A 115 -2.19 7.96 11.51
CA TRP A 115 -0.78 8.06 11.87
C TRP A 115 -0.29 9.51 12.03
N GLY A 116 -1.09 10.49 11.65
CA GLY A 116 -0.77 11.91 11.86
C GLY A 116 -1.98 12.80 11.69
N GLY A 117 -1.84 14.12 11.65
CA GLY A 117 -2.98 15.02 11.46
C GLY A 117 -3.80 15.19 12.75
N GLY A 118 -3.65 16.35 13.40
CA GLY A 118 -4.41 16.75 14.60
C GLY A 118 -5.64 17.60 14.28
N SER A 119 -6.17 17.45 13.06
CA SER A 119 -7.18 18.32 12.49
C SER A 119 -8.53 17.62 12.33
N HIS A 120 -9.58 18.43 12.13
CA HIS A 120 -10.89 17.97 11.65
C HIS A 120 -11.13 18.37 10.19
N ILE A 121 -10.09 18.88 9.51
CA ILE A 121 -10.11 19.18 8.08
C ILE A 121 -9.69 17.91 7.35
N LEU A 122 -10.57 17.38 6.49
CA LEU A 122 -10.37 16.11 5.79
C LEU A 122 -9.04 16.04 5.03
N GLN A 123 -8.67 17.12 4.34
CA GLN A 123 -7.43 17.20 3.57
C GLN A 123 -6.16 17.09 4.45
N GLU A 124 -6.28 17.34 5.75
CA GLU A 124 -5.17 17.27 6.71
C GLU A 124 -5.12 15.92 7.45
N TYR A 125 -6.00 14.97 7.09
CA TYR A 125 -5.97 13.63 7.68
C TYR A 125 -4.81 12.85 7.10
N GLN A 126 -4.07 12.21 8.00
CA GLN A 126 -2.91 11.42 7.67
C GLN A 126 -3.15 10.03 8.23
N GLY A 127 -3.51 9.12 7.33
CA GLY A 127 -3.94 7.78 7.66
C GLY A 127 -3.99 6.92 6.41
N GLY A 128 -4.33 5.66 6.63
CA GLY A 128 -4.72 4.77 5.56
C GLY A 128 -5.33 3.50 6.11
N TYR A 129 -5.65 2.57 5.22
CA TYR A 129 -6.24 1.29 5.58
C TYR A 129 -5.20 0.17 5.65
N GLY A 130 -5.04 -0.42 6.83
CA GLY A 130 -4.48 -1.77 6.96
C GLY A 130 -5.48 -2.75 6.35
N THR A 131 -4.99 -3.67 5.52
CA THR A 131 -5.86 -4.57 4.74
C THR A 131 -5.67 -6.00 5.21
N TYR A 132 -6.74 -6.77 5.36
CA TYR A 132 -6.70 -8.20 5.67
C TYR A 132 -7.60 -9.00 4.73
N THR A 133 -7.08 -10.11 4.21
CA THR A 133 -7.80 -11.12 3.42
C THR A 133 -7.43 -12.52 3.92
N LEU A 134 -7.97 -13.58 3.29
CA LEU A 134 -7.54 -14.96 3.54
C LEU A 134 -6.05 -15.19 3.22
N ALA A 135 -5.44 -14.34 2.40
CA ALA A 135 -4.02 -14.39 2.07
C ALA A 135 -3.13 -13.85 3.20
N GLY A 136 -3.66 -12.98 4.06
CA GLY A 136 -2.95 -12.35 5.17
C GLY A 136 -3.26 -10.86 5.31
N GLY A 137 -2.56 -10.21 6.24
CA GLY A 137 -2.67 -8.78 6.47
C GLY A 137 -1.46 -7.99 5.97
N ILE A 138 -1.67 -6.72 5.60
CA ILE A 138 -0.64 -5.70 5.38
C ILE A 138 -0.95 -4.43 6.20
N PRO A 139 0.06 -3.67 6.64
CA PRO A 139 -0.15 -2.37 7.28
C PRO A 139 -0.71 -1.35 6.27
N SER A 140 -1.24 -0.23 6.77
CA SER A 140 -1.59 0.90 5.91
C SER A 140 -0.35 1.55 5.31
N ALA A 141 -0.50 2.30 4.22
CA ALA A 141 0.54 3.25 3.82
C ALA A 141 0.81 4.25 4.95
N SER A 142 2.02 4.75 4.94
CA SER A 142 2.61 5.41 6.09
C SER A 142 3.58 6.49 5.71
N GLN A 143 3.81 7.45 6.60
CA GLN A 143 5.04 8.22 6.54
C GLN A 143 6.20 7.33 7.02
N GLY A 144 7.09 7.04 6.07
CA GLY A 144 8.31 6.27 6.25
C GLY A 144 9.43 6.93 5.46
N THR A 145 10.63 7.01 6.04
CA THR A 145 11.77 7.57 5.32
C THR A 145 12.49 6.48 4.52
N ASN A 146 13.31 6.88 3.54
CA ASN A 146 14.17 5.98 2.77
C ASN A 146 15.36 5.43 3.60
N ASP A 147 15.42 5.72 4.91
CA ASP A 147 16.53 5.38 5.81
C ASP A 147 16.00 4.66 7.07
N PRO A 148 16.44 3.42 7.35
CA PRO A 148 15.96 2.64 8.52
C PRO A 148 16.26 3.29 9.88
N ASP A 149 17.15 4.29 9.94
CA ASP A 149 17.60 4.92 11.20
C ASP A 149 17.01 6.32 11.45
N VAL A 150 16.19 6.87 10.54
CA VAL A 150 15.59 8.21 10.71
C VAL A 150 14.08 8.12 10.89
N GLY A 151 13.65 7.73 12.09
CA GLY A 151 12.24 7.76 12.48
C GLY A 151 11.84 9.13 13.02
N THR A 152 11.07 9.92 12.26
CA THR A 152 10.34 11.08 12.81
C THR A 152 8.87 11.06 12.42
N GLY A 153 8.08 10.31 13.18
CA GLY A 153 6.62 10.47 13.31
C GLY A 153 5.77 9.66 12.35
N GLY A 154 4.72 9.04 12.89
CA GLY A 154 3.58 8.56 12.08
C GLY A 154 3.80 7.30 11.25
N THR A 155 4.59 6.34 11.73
CA THR A 155 4.62 4.99 11.12
C THR A 155 3.46 4.16 11.70
N PRO A 156 2.45 3.76 10.90
CA PRO A 156 1.63 2.59 11.13
C PRO A 156 2.55 1.42 11.45
N THR A 157 2.44 0.92 12.67
CA THR A 157 3.24 -0.24 13.11
C THR A 157 2.41 -1.51 13.10
N LYS A 158 1.17 -1.42 12.63
CA LYS A 158 0.19 -2.46 12.83
C LYS A 158 -0.24 -3.05 11.50
N THR A 159 -0.06 -4.34 11.44
CA THR A 159 -0.73 -5.19 10.47
C THR A 159 -1.98 -5.73 11.14
N PRO A 160 -3.17 -5.68 10.51
CA PRO A 160 -4.33 -6.37 11.03
C PRO A 160 -4.03 -7.87 11.12
N GLY A 161 -4.35 -8.46 12.28
CA GLY A 161 -4.21 -9.89 12.50
C GLY A 161 -5.50 -10.65 12.18
N ARG A 162 -5.41 -11.99 12.17
CA ARG A 162 -6.55 -12.90 11.95
C ARG A 162 -7.72 -12.64 12.89
N TYR A 163 -7.45 -12.23 14.13
CA TYR A 163 -8.49 -12.09 15.13
C TYR A 163 -8.88 -10.62 15.30
N ILE A 164 -10.16 -10.31 15.13
CA ILE A 164 -10.68 -8.95 15.26
C ILE A 164 -11.14 -8.75 16.70
N PRO A 165 -10.46 -7.91 17.51
CA PRO A 165 -10.78 -7.76 18.92
C PRO A 165 -12.12 -7.06 19.14
N VAL A 166 -12.58 -7.09 20.39
CA VAL A 166 -13.87 -6.51 20.79
C VAL A 166 -13.90 -5.01 20.45
N GLY A 167 -14.95 -4.59 19.73
CA GLY A 167 -15.17 -3.19 19.38
C GLY A 167 -14.25 -2.63 18.29
N GLN A 168 -13.38 -3.43 17.66
CA GLN A 168 -12.64 -3.01 16.47
C GLN A 168 -13.61 -2.86 15.29
N GLY A 169 -13.57 -1.70 14.64
CA GLY A 169 -14.33 -1.40 13.42
C GLY A 169 -13.51 -1.64 12.17
N PHE A 170 -14.17 -1.99 11.07
CA PHE A 170 -13.55 -2.20 9.76
C PHE A 170 -14.58 -2.00 8.66
N PHE A 171 -14.12 -1.60 7.48
CA PHE A 171 -14.94 -1.52 6.28
C PHE A 171 -14.96 -2.85 5.53
N VAL A 172 -16.10 -3.11 4.91
CA VAL A 172 -16.30 -4.16 3.91
C VAL A 172 -17.01 -3.57 2.70
N VAL A 173 -16.71 -4.10 1.52
CA VAL A 173 -17.29 -3.68 0.24
C VAL A 173 -18.15 -4.80 -0.31
N ALA A 174 -19.28 -4.46 -0.93
CA ALA A 174 -20.19 -5.41 -1.54
C ALA A 174 -19.84 -5.70 -3.00
N GLU A 175 -19.58 -6.97 -3.31
CA GLU A 175 -19.53 -7.46 -4.68
C GLU A 175 -20.95 -7.65 -5.25
N THR A 176 -21.86 -8.20 -4.43
CA THR A 176 -23.25 -8.43 -4.81
C THR A 176 -24.21 -7.98 -3.71
N THR A 177 -25.50 -7.80 -4.04
CA THR A 177 -26.51 -7.49 -3.02
C THR A 177 -26.77 -8.72 -2.17
N GLY A 178 -26.63 -8.58 -0.85
CA GLY A 178 -26.88 -9.67 0.10
C GLY A 178 -26.86 -9.19 1.55
N THR A 179 -26.27 -9.98 2.43
CA THR A 179 -26.28 -9.73 3.87
C THR A 179 -24.91 -10.01 4.48
N ILE A 180 -24.45 -9.09 5.34
CA ILE A 180 -23.35 -9.32 6.26
C ILE A 180 -23.92 -10.07 7.48
N ASN A 181 -23.47 -11.29 7.70
CA ASN A 181 -23.81 -12.16 8.81
C ASN A 181 -22.65 -12.23 9.81
N PHE A 182 -22.89 -11.71 11.02
CA PHE A 182 -22.15 -12.12 12.19
C PHE A 182 -22.87 -13.30 12.83
N ASN A 183 -22.15 -14.36 13.17
CA ASN A 183 -22.72 -15.52 13.87
C ASN A 183 -21.77 -16.06 14.95
N ASN A 184 -22.26 -17.00 15.76
CA ASN A 184 -21.49 -17.56 16.87
C ASN A 184 -20.31 -18.43 16.45
N GLY A 185 -20.30 -18.98 15.24
CA GLY A 185 -19.19 -19.78 14.69
C GLY A 185 -17.92 -18.96 14.47
N GLN A 186 -18.05 -17.64 14.30
CA GLN A 186 -16.93 -16.73 14.14
C GLN A 186 -16.24 -16.40 15.47
N ARG A 187 -16.86 -16.69 16.62
CA ARG A 187 -16.37 -16.22 17.93
C ARG A 187 -15.25 -17.10 18.45
N VAL A 188 -14.18 -16.47 18.93
CA VAL A 188 -13.02 -17.17 19.49
C VAL A 188 -12.58 -16.56 20.81
N PHE A 189 -11.93 -17.37 21.65
CA PHE A 189 -11.19 -16.85 22.80
C PHE A 189 -9.77 -16.49 22.37
N GLN A 190 -9.60 -15.26 21.90
CA GLN A 190 -8.29 -14.68 21.61
C GLN A 190 -8.14 -13.35 22.35
N LYS A 191 -7.00 -13.15 23.01
CA LYS A 191 -6.66 -11.86 23.64
C LYS A 191 -5.99 -10.96 22.62
N GLU A 192 -6.19 -9.65 22.78
CA GLU A 192 -5.47 -8.62 22.03
C GLU A 192 -3.94 -8.84 22.12
N GLY A 193 -3.27 -8.76 20.97
CA GLY A 193 -1.86 -9.10 20.80
C GLY A 193 -1.47 -9.13 19.31
N GLY A 194 -0.36 -9.81 18.98
CA GLY A 194 0.18 -9.83 17.62
C GLY A 194 -0.77 -10.39 16.55
N THR A 195 -1.60 -11.38 16.90
CA THR A 195 -2.62 -11.95 15.99
C THR A 195 -4.01 -11.35 16.17
N SER A 196 -4.19 -10.47 17.16
CA SER A 196 -5.46 -9.83 17.49
C SER A 196 -5.27 -8.34 17.74
N THR A 197 -5.30 -7.55 16.66
CA THR A 197 -4.79 -6.17 16.70
C THR A 197 -5.91 -5.15 16.72
N PHE A 198 -5.92 -4.29 17.75
CA PHE A 198 -6.79 -3.11 17.78
C PHE A 198 -6.05 -1.93 17.14
N MET A 199 -6.49 -1.49 15.97
CA MET A 199 -5.73 -0.59 15.09
C MET A 199 -5.56 0.82 15.69
N ARG A 200 -6.53 1.32 16.45
CA ARG A 200 -6.47 2.69 17.02
C ARG A 200 -5.58 2.87 18.27
N SER A 201 -5.17 1.80 18.96
CA SER A 201 -4.39 1.93 20.22
C SER A 201 -2.96 2.47 20.01
N ALA A 202 -2.41 3.29 20.91
CA ALA A 202 -1.00 3.70 20.79
C ALA A 202 0.01 2.60 21.18
N LYS A 203 -0.45 1.49 21.77
CA LYS A 203 0.41 0.39 22.25
C LYS A 203 -0.16 -0.97 21.85
N GLN A 204 0.67 -1.79 21.21
CA GLN A 204 0.44 -3.24 21.20
C GLN A 204 0.97 -3.83 22.52
N ASN A 205 0.11 -4.51 23.27
CA ASN A 205 0.57 -5.39 24.35
C ASN A 205 1.05 -6.69 23.71
N ALA A 206 2.36 -6.82 23.49
CA ALA A 206 3.00 -8.04 22.99
C ALA A 206 3.04 -9.12 24.10
N ASN A 207 1.89 -9.67 24.48
CA ASN A 207 1.85 -10.90 25.29
C ASN A 207 1.61 -12.09 24.34
N ASN A 208 2.69 -12.60 23.77
CA ASN A 208 2.75 -13.64 22.74
C ASN A 208 2.56 -15.08 23.25
N ASN A 209 1.56 -15.34 24.10
CA ASN A 209 1.30 -16.71 24.61
C ASN A 209 -0.07 -17.24 24.17
N THR A 210 -0.33 -17.23 22.86
CA THR A 210 -1.39 -18.05 22.27
C THR A 210 -0.80 -18.80 21.08
N GLU A 211 -0.94 -20.12 21.08
CA GLU A 211 -0.60 -20.97 19.93
C GLU A 211 -1.45 -20.54 18.73
N SER A 212 -0.88 -19.71 17.85
CA SER A 212 -1.44 -19.50 16.53
C SER A 212 -1.04 -20.68 15.66
N THR A 213 -1.99 -21.26 14.92
CA THR A 213 -1.68 -22.10 13.76
C THR A 213 -0.77 -21.29 12.85
N GLN A 214 0.49 -21.71 12.74
CA GLN A 214 1.46 -21.03 11.90
C GLN A 214 1.04 -21.17 10.44
N ASP A 215 0.92 -20.05 9.76
CA ASP A 215 0.69 -20.03 8.32
C ASP A 215 1.96 -20.49 7.61
N MET A 216 1.87 -21.62 6.90
CA MET A 216 3.00 -22.25 6.21
C MET A 216 3.07 -21.87 4.72
N ARG A 217 2.13 -21.06 4.23
CA ARG A 217 2.13 -20.58 2.84
C ARG A 217 3.33 -19.69 2.59
N MET A 218 3.80 -19.69 1.34
CA MET A 218 4.86 -18.81 0.90
C MET A 218 4.30 -17.39 0.76
N LYS A 219 4.94 -16.41 1.40
CA LYS A 219 4.55 -15.00 1.33
C LYS A 219 5.74 -14.12 1.05
N ILE A 220 5.55 -13.21 0.09
CA ILE A 220 6.55 -12.24 -0.33
C ILE A 220 5.93 -10.87 -0.10
N ARG A 221 6.58 -10.06 0.75
CA ARG A 221 6.16 -8.69 1.04
C ARG A 221 7.11 -7.73 0.36
N ILE A 222 6.57 -6.93 -0.55
CA ILE A 222 7.33 -5.95 -1.33
C ILE A 222 7.04 -4.56 -0.76
N GLY A 223 8.10 -3.86 -0.39
CA GLY A 223 8.04 -2.49 0.11
C GLY A 223 8.35 -1.48 -0.99
N PHE A 224 7.70 -0.32 -0.93
CA PHE A 224 7.99 0.86 -1.74
C PHE A 224 8.26 2.04 -0.83
N ASN A 225 9.41 2.67 -0.99
CA ASN A 225 9.75 3.92 -0.32
C ASN A 225 9.78 5.04 -1.37
N SER A 226 8.87 5.99 -1.22
CA SER A 226 8.62 7.04 -2.21
C SER A 226 9.39 8.33 -1.93
N VAL A 227 9.50 9.17 -2.96
CA VAL A 227 10.07 10.51 -2.87
C VAL A 227 9.35 11.41 -1.84
N ASN A 228 8.02 11.32 -1.69
CA ASN A 228 7.27 12.03 -0.65
C ASN A 228 7.27 11.29 0.70
N THR A 229 8.24 10.40 0.96
CA THR A 229 8.39 9.66 2.22
C THR A 229 7.16 8.81 2.57
N ILE A 230 6.48 8.28 1.54
CA ILE A 230 5.45 7.26 1.74
C ILE A 230 6.11 5.90 1.70
N HIS A 231 5.81 5.08 2.70
CA HIS A 231 6.10 3.65 2.66
C HIS A 231 4.80 2.86 2.47
N ARG A 232 4.75 2.05 1.40
CA ARG A 232 3.66 1.12 1.05
C ARG A 232 4.21 -0.30 1.01
N GLN A 233 3.47 -1.23 1.61
CA GLN A 233 3.74 -2.66 1.51
C GLN A 233 2.68 -3.36 0.66
N LEU A 234 3.12 -4.24 -0.22
CA LEU A 234 2.31 -5.22 -0.93
C LEU A 234 2.53 -6.62 -0.40
N LEU A 235 1.53 -7.48 -0.54
CA LEU A 235 1.64 -8.91 -0.22
C LEU A 235 1.34 -9.74 -1.47
N LEU A 236 2.23 -10.70 -1.77
CA LEU A 236 1.99 -11.81 -2.67
C LEU A 236 1.99 -13.11 -1.86
N THR A 237 0.89 -13.86 -1.90
CA THR A 237 0.75 -15.16 -1.21
C THR A 237 0.58 -16.29 -2.21
N ILE A 238 1.28 -17.39 -2.01
CA ILE A 238 1.11 -18.59 -2.84
C ILE A 238 0.19 -19.56 -2.10
N ASP A 239 -1.00 -19.80 -2.66
CA ASP A 239 -2.07 -20.59 -2.09
C ASP A 239 -2.77 -21.44 -3.16
N GLU A 240 -2.80 -22.76 -2.94
CA GLU A 240 -3.40 -23.73 -3.88
C GLU A 240 -4.89 -23.52 -4.17
N ASN A 241 -5.57 -22.66 -3.42
CA ASN A 241 -6.99 -22.34 -3.59
C ASN A 241 -7.25 -21.12 -4.49
N THR A 242 -6.21 -20.49 -5.04
CA THR A 242 -6.34 -19.29 -5.89
C THR A 242 -5.90 -19.56 -7.32
N THR A 243 -5.89 -18.53 -8.16
CA THR A 243 -5.56 -18.57 -9.59
C THR A 243 -4.63 -17.42 -9.93
N ALA A 244 -4.22 -17.30 -11.19
CA ALA A 244 -3.51 -16.11 -11.68
C ALA A 244 -4.42 -14.87 -11.86
N GLY A 245 -5.74 -15.05 -11.74
CA GLY A 245 -6.74 -14.00 -11.88
C GLY A 245 -7.07 -13.30 -10.56
N VAL A 246 -8.25 -12.68 -10.49
CA VAL A 246 -8.78 -12.11 -9.25
C VAL A 246 -9.59 -13.17 -8.50
N ASP A 247 -9.21 -13.47 -7.27
CA ASP A 247 -9.82 -14.43 -6.37
C ASP A 247 -10.45 -13.72 -5.16
N PRO A 248 -11.80 -13.57 -5.13
CA PRO A 248 -12.51 -12.92 -4.03
C PRO A 248 -12.18 -13.54 -2.67
N GLY A 249 -11.95 -12.69 -1.67
CA GLY A 249 -11.54 -13.08 -0.33
C GLY A 249 -10.05 -13.38 -0.16
N TYR A 250 -9.30 -13.53 -1.25
CA TYR A 250 -7.84 -13.69 -1.22
C TYR A 250 -7.14 -12.42 -1.69
N ASP A 251 -7.59 -11.85 -2.81
CA ASP A 251 -7.03 -10.61 -3.35
C ASP A 251 -7.65 -9.37 -2.71
N GLY A 252 -6.78 -8.47 -2.25
CA GLY A 252 -7.16 -7.24 -1.58
C GLY A 252 -7.09 -6.06 -2.53
N LYS A 253 -8.24 -5.62 -3.06
CA LYS A 253 -8.32 -4.42 -3.90
C LYS A 253 -7.85 -3.20 -3.10
N LEU A 254 -7.07 -2.33 -3.72
CA LEU A 254 -6.69 -1.05 -3.10
C LEU A 254 -7.92 -0.13 -3.06
N ASN A 255 -8.31 0.30 -1.86
CA ASN A 255 -9.53 1.09 -1.61
C ASN A 255 -9.24 2.56 -1.24
N GLU A 256 -8.01 3.02 -1.45
CA GLU A 256 -7.56 4.36 -1.11
C GLU A 256 -6.51 4.85 -2.11
N GLY A 257 -6.36 6.16 -2.21
CA GLY A 257 -5.23 6.79 -2.90
C GLY A 257 -4.29 7.47 -1.92
N GLN A 258 -2.99 7.30 -2.13
CA GLN A 258 -1.94 8.08 -1.44
C GLN A 258 -1.25 9.04 -2.40
N ILE A 259 -0.53 10.02 -1.84
CA ILE A 259 0.20 11.03 -2.62
C ILE A 259 1.22 10.37 -3.57
N ASP A 260 1.91 9.34 -3.10
CA ASP A 260 2.70 8.40 -3.89
C ASP A 260 2.26 6.99 -3.50
N ASP A 261 2.29 6.05 -4.44
CA ASP A 261 1.80 4.70 -4.17
C ASP A 261 2.43 3.61 -5.04
N LEU A 262 2.34 2.38 -4.55
CA LEU A 262 2.70 1.13 -5.23
C LEU A 262 1.50 0.17 -5.14
N TYR A 263 1.20 -0.52 -6.23
CA TYR A 263 0.13 -1.54 -6.27
C TYR A 263 0.44 -2.64 -7.28
N TRP A 264 -0.11 -3.84 -7.02
CA TRP A 264 -0.23 -4.88 -8.03
C TRP A 264 -1.24 -4.45 -9.08
N MET A 265 -0.91 -4.68 -10.35
CA MET A 265 -1.83 -4.48 -11.46
C MET A 265 -2.39 -5.83 -11.90
N ILE A 266 -3.67 -6.07 -11.64
CA ILE A 266 -4.40 -7.25 -12.12
C ILE A 266 -5.43 -6.77 -13.14
N GLY A 267 -5.09 -6.91 -14.43
CA GLY A 267 -5.84 -6.26 -15.50
C GLY A 267 -5.68 -4.73 -15.43
N VAL A 268 -6.78 -4.01 -15.23
CA VAL A 268 -6.79 -2.53 -15.11
C VAL A 268 -6.99 -2.05 -13.67
N GLU A 269 -7.18 -2.97 -12.73
CA GLU A 269 -7.52 -2.70 -11.35
C GLU A 269 -6.27 -2.78 -10.46
N LYS A 270 -6.28 -2.01 -9.36
CA LYS A 270 -5.15 -1.85 -8.44
C LYS A 270 -5.39 -2.68 -7.17
N TYR A 271 -4.39 -3.47 -6.77
CA TYR A 271 -4.46 -4.35 -5.60
C TYR A 271 -3.28 -4.13 -4.65
N SER A 272 -3.53 -4.29 -3.35
CA SER A 272 -2.51 -4.24 -2.30
C SER A 272 -2.09 -5.64 -1.83
N ILE A 273 -2.97 -6.62 -2.01
CA ILE A 273 -2.72 -8.05 -1.75
C ILE A 273 -3.10 -8.83 -3.00
N GLN A 274 -2.19 -9.70 -3.47
CA GLN A 274 -2.42 -10.64 -4.55
C GLN A 274 -2.11 -12.07 -4.08
N SER A 275 -2.85 -13.05 -4.58
CA SER A 275 -2.64 -14.47 -4.34
C SER A 275 -2.60 -15.25 -5.64
N VAL A 276 -1.78 -16.30 -5.70
CA VAL A 276 -1.68 -17.21 -6.86
C VAL A 276 -1.45 -18.64 -6.41
N ASP A 277 -1.85 -19.61 -7.23
CA ASP A 277 -1.63 -21.04 -6.95
C ASP A 277 -0.18 -21.46 -7.01
N ILE A 278 0.60 -20.82 -7.88
CA ILE A 278 2.00 -21.19 -8.10
C ILE A 278 2.84 -19.95 -8.46
N VAL A 279 4.11 -20.01 -8.08
CA VAL A 279 5.16 -19.16 -8.62
C VAL A 279 6.22 -20.06 -9.25
N ASP A 280 6.52 -19.79 -10.51
CA ASP A 280 7.53 -20.47 -11.31
C ASP A 280 8.40 -19.47 -12.08
N THR A 281 9.28 -19.97 -12.95
CA THR A 281 10.24 -19.13 -13.69
C THR A 281 9.62 -18.24 -14.77
N GLU A 282 8.35 -18.45 -15.10
CA GLU A 282 7.60 -17.69 -16.12
C GLU A 282 6.60 -16.73 -15.46
N SER A 283 6.48 -16.74 -14.14
CA SER A 283 5.54 -15.94 -13.40
C SER A 283 5.93 -14.46 -13.41
N VAL A 284 5.00 -13.61 -13.85
CA VAL A 284 5.15 -12.16 -13.96
C VAL A 284 4.03 -11.46 -13.20
N PHE A 285 4.41 -10.55 -12.31
CA PHE A 285 3.50 -9.77 -11.48
C PHE A 285 3.67 -8.28 -11.74
N PRO A 286 2.83 -7.69 -12.61
CA PRO A 286 2.92 -6.28 -12.96
C PRO A 286 2.72 -5.35 -11.76
N LEU A 287 3.53 -4.31 -11.70
CA LEU A 287 3.47 -3.26 -10.68
C LEU A 287 3.08 -1.93 -11.32
N GLY A 288 2.21 -1.20 -10.65
CA GLY A 288 1.93 0.20 -10.94
C GLY A 288 2.48 1.11 -9.85
N ILE A 289 3.10 2.22 -10.26
CA ILE A 289 3.64 3.24 -9.36
C ILE A 289 3.14 4.61 -9.80
N HIS A 290 2.80 5.47 -8.84
CA HIS A 290 2.66 6.91 -9.12
C HIS A 290 3.38 7.74 -8.08
N THR A 291 3.90 8.89 -8.52
CA THR A 291 4.53 9.88 -7.64
C THR A 291 4.02 11.29 -7.94
N ASN A 292 3.84 12.10 -6.90
CA ASN A 292 3.35 13.47 -7.01
C ASN A 292 4.46 14.51 -7.21
N ILE A 293 5.73 14.14 -7.01
CA ILE A 293 6.90 14.99 -7.31
C ILE A 293 8.00 14.16 -8.00
N ASP A 294 8.96 14.87 -8.59
CA ASP A 294 10.17 14.29 -9.14
C ASP A 294 11.10 13.84 -8.00
N GLY A 295 11.67 12.64 -8.11
CA GLY A 295 12.74 12.23 -7.20
C GLY A 295 13.04 10.74 -7.15
N LEU A 296 13.89 10.39 -6.19
CA LEU A 296 14.35 9.03 -5.95
C LEU A 296 13.31 8.22 -5.16
N ASN A 297 13.11 6.98 -5.60
CA ASN A 297 12.27 5.98 -4.96
C ASN A 297 13.02 4.66 -4.90
N ASN A 298 12.55 3.71 -4.09
CA ASN A 298 13.06 2.34 -4.15
C ASN A 298 11.99 1.28 -3.92
N ILE A 299 12.22 0.12 -4.52
CA ILE A 299 11.50 -1.13 -4.24
C ILE A 299 12.41 -2.03 -3.40
N ALA A 300 11.87 -2.63 -2.36
CA ALA A 300 12.59 -3.47 -1.40
C ALA A 300 11.77 -4.72 -1.03
N ILE A 301 12.43 -5.68 -0.37
CA ILE A 301 11.75 -6.77 0.33
C ILE A 301 11.53 -6.35 1.78
N ASP A 302 10.28 -6.29 2.21
CA ASP A 302 9.95 -6.01 3.61
C ASP A 302 10.02 -7.26 4.48
N ALA A 303 9.51 -8.39 3.97
CA ALA A 303 9.66 -9.69 4.61
C ALA A 303 9.42 -10.85 3.64
N LEU A 304 9.99 -12.00 3.98
CA LEU A 304 9.79 -13.28 3.31
C LEU A 304 9.36 -14.32 4.34
N GLU A 305 8.22 -14.96 4.12
CA GLU A 305 7.69 -16.02 4.99
C GLU A 305 7.62 -17.32 4.18
N ASN A 306 8.29 -18.37 4.65
CA ASN A 306 8.34 -19.69 3.99
C ASN A 306 8.87 -19.67 2.52
N VAL A 307 9.63 -18.64 2.14
CA VAL A 307 10.21 -18.52 0.79
C VAL A 307 11.54 -19.27 0.69
N PRO A 308 11.73 -20.16 -0.30
CA PRO A 308 13.01 -20.84 -0.52
C PRO A 308 14.17 -19.85 -0.68
N ALA A 309 15.33 -20.15 -0.07
CA ALA A 309 16.50 -19.26 -0.12
C ALA A 309 17.09 -19.12 -1.54
N ASN A 310 16.81 -20.08 -2.42
CA ASN A 310 17.30 -20.12 -3.79
C ASN A 310 16.29 -19.57 -4.82
N LEU A 311 15.12 -19.09 -4.38
CA LEU A 311 14.17 -18.43 -5.27
C LEU A 311 14.57 -16.96 -5.41
N GLU A 312 15.10 -16.56 -6.56
CA GLU A 312 15.41 -15.16 -6.87
C GLU A 312 14.12 -14.35 -6.99
N ILE A 313 14.17 -13.09 -6.54
CA ILE A 313 13.02 -12.18 -6.57
C ILE A 313 13.52 -10.91 -7.25
N LEU A 314 13.16 -10.75 -8.52
CA LEU A 314 13.72 -9.73 -9.40
C LEU A 314 12.68 -8.64 -9.65
N VAL A 315 13.11 -7.37 -9.61
CA VAL A 315 12.39 -6.29 -10.29
C VAL A 315 12.87 -6.27 -11.73
N HIS A 316 11.94 -6.35 -12.68
CA HIS A 316 12.22 -6.06 -14.08
C HIS A 316 11.73 -4.65 -14.40
N ASP A 317 12.67 -3.74 -14.66
CA ASP A 317 12.39 -2.43 -15.23
C ASP A 317 12.38 -2.55 -16.76
N LYS A 318 11.20 -2.59 -17.35
CA LYS A 318 11.00 -2.77 -18.79
C LYS A 318 11.46 -1.59 -19.64
N VAL A 319 11.57 -0.40 -19.05
CA VAL A 319 12.07 0.78 -19.77
C VAL A 319 13.58 0.70 -19.93
N LEU A 320 14.28 0.25 -18.87
CA LEU A 320 15.73 0.09 -18.88
C LEU A 320 16.18 -1.32 -19.33
N ASN A 321 15.24 -2.26 -19.44
CA ASN A 321 15.47 -3.69 -19.66
C ASN A 321 16.49 -4.28 -18.65
N ILE A 322 16.33 -3.93 -17.37
CA ILE A 322 17.19 -4.39 -16.27
C ILE A 322 16.42 -5.31 -15.35
N TYR A 323 17.07 -6.41 -14.97
CA TYR A 323 16.61 -7.31 -13.91
C TYR A 323 17.48 -7.08 -12.68
N HIS A 324 16.85 -6.71 -11.56
CA HIS A 324 17.55 -6.42 -10.30
C HIS A 324 17.07 -7.37 -9.21
N ASP A 325 17.98 -8.13 -8.59
CA ASP A 325 17.67 -9.02 -7.47
C ASP A 325 17.51 -8.27 -6.16
N LEU A 326 16.26 -8.24 -5.67
CA LEU A 326 15.88 -7.60 -4.42
C LEU A 326 16.50 -8.28 -3.20
N ARG A 327 17.00 -9.52 -3.32
CA ARG A 327 17.75 -10.18 -2.25
C ARG A 327 19.18 -9.65 -2.11
N VAL A 328 19.74 -9.05 -3.16
CA VAL A 328 21.09 -8.46 -3.15
C VAL A 328 21.06 -7.06 -2.54
N SER A 329 20.13 -6.22 -3.01
CA SER A 329 19.90 -4.88 -2.47
C SER A 329 18.52 -4.36 -2.92
N ASN A 330 18.10 -3.22 -2.35
CA ASN A 330 16.94 -2.49 -2.87
C ASN A 330 17.20 -2.05 -4.33
N TYR A 331 16.14 -1.94 -5.13
CA TYR A 331 16.18 -1.38 -6.46
C TYR A 331 15.85 0.12 -6.40
N GLU A 332 16.85 0.97 -6.62
CA GLU A 332 16.72 2.43 -6.58
C GLU A 332 16.53 3.01 -7.99
N PHE A 333 15.58 3.93 -8.13
CA PHE A 333 15.29 4.57 -9.42
C PHE A 333 14.72 5.98 -9.23
N PHE A 334 14.94 6.84 -10.22
CA PHE A 334 14.36 8.17 -10.27
C PHE A 334 13.09 8.15 -11.13
N LEU A 335 12.02 8.77 -10.63
CA LEU A 335 10.81 9.03 -11.38
C LEU A 335 10.58 10.54 -11.48
N LEU A 336 10.17 10.99 -12.65
CA LEU A 336 9.44 12.26 -12.76
C LEU A 336 8.04 12.07 -12.20
N PHE A 337 7.42 13.15 -11.74
CA PHE A 337 5.99 13.19 -11.40
C PHE A 337 5.15 12.52 -12.49
N GLY A 338 4.26 11.61 -12.09
CA GLY A 338 3.35 10.91 -13.01
C GLY A 338 2.97 9.50 -12.57
N GLU A 339 2.31 8.79 -13.48
CA GLU A 339 1.90 7.39 -13.30
C GLU A 339 2.66 6.46 -14.26
N TYR A 340 3.11 5.32 -13.74
CA TYR A 340 3.90 4.30 -14.44
C TYR A 340 3.25 2.93 -14.20
N LEU A 341 2.27 2.60 -15.04
CA LEU A 341 1.45 1.38 -14.88
C LEU A 341 2.03 0.14 -15.58
N ASP A 342 2.97 0.35 -16.51
CA ASP A 342 3.51 -0.70 -17.39
C ASP A 342 5.03 -0.79 -17.37
N ARG A 343 5.71 -0.13 -16.42
CA ARG A 343 7.19 -0.08 -16.37
C ARG A 343 7.80 -1.20 -15.54
N PHE A 344 7.24 -1.49 -14.38
CA PHE A 344 7.83 -2.40 -13.40
C PHE A 344 7.01 -3.68 -13.27
N GLU A 345 7.69 -4.78 -12.97
CA GLU A 345 7.07 -6.06 -12.63
C GLU A 345 8.00 -6.88 -11.74
N ILE A 346 7.42 -7.72 -10.88
CA ILE A 346 8.17 -8.74 -10.13
C ILE A 346 8.18 -10.01 -10.96
N VAL A 347 9.38 -10.57 -11.14
CA VAL A 347 9.60 -11.84 -11.84
C VAL A 347 10.48 -12.75 -10.99
N PHE A 348 10.36 -14.04 -11.26
CA PHE A 348 11.10 -15.08 -10.59
C PHE A 348 11.88 -15.80 -11.67
N ASN A 349 13.20 -15.67 -11.74
CA ASN A 349 13.99 -16.41 -12.72
C ASN A 349 15.21 -17.02 -12.01
N ASN A 350 15.83 -18.01 -12.65
CA ASN A 350 17.13 -18.58 -12.27
C ASN A 350 18.04 -18.69 -13.51
N THR A 351 17.56 -18.23 -14.67
CA THR A 351 18.32 -18.21 -15.92
C THR A 351 18.88 -16.81 -16.11
N THR A 352 20.21 -16.74 -16.10
CA THR A 352 21.01 -15.59 -16.53
C THR A 352 20.45 -15.10 -17.86
N PHE A 353 19.67 -14.02 -17.83
CA PHE A 353 19.30 -13.32 -19.03
C PHE A 353 20.60 -12.91 -19.71
N SER A 354 20.88 -13.52 -20.85
CA SER A 354 21.96 -13.13 -21.72
C SER A 354 21.73 -11.67 -22.07
N ASP A 355 22.56 -10.77 -21.55
CA ASP A 355 22.65 -9.37 -21.96
C ASP A 355 22.60 -9.30 -23.49
N THR A 356 21.44 -8.98 -24.06
CA THR A 356 21.43 -8.33 -25.36
C THR A 356 21.90 -6.92 -25.07
N ASP A 357 23.22 -6.75 -24.95
CA ASP A 357 23.95 -5.51 -24.72
C ASP A 357 23.66 -4.54 -25.89
N ASN A 358 22.47 -3.94 -25.89
CA ASN A 358 22.36 -2.59 -26.38
C ASN A 358 22.99 -1.71 -25.31
N GLU A 359 24.14 -1.17 -25.66
CA GLU A 359 25.04 -0.47 -24.75
C GLU A 359 24.42 0.72 -23.98
N PHE A 360 23.26 1.19 -24.45
CA PHE A 360 22.51 2.31 -23.89
C PHE A 360 21.18 1.93 -23.23
N ASP A 361 20.69 0.69 -23.34
CA ASP A 361 19.34 0.35 -22.85
C ASP A 361 19.25 0.54 -21.33
N SER A 362 20.36 0.33 -20.60
CA SER A 362 20.44 0.51 -19.15
C SER A 362 20.84 1.92 -18.68
N LEU A 363 21.02 2.89 -19.60
CA LEU A 363 21.38 4.27 -19.29
C LEU A 363 20.25 5.21 -19.71
N ASP A 364 19.77 6.04 -18.78
CA ASP A 364 18.73 7.02 -19.10
C ASP A 364 19.04 8.43 -18.57
N THR A 365 18.40 9.43 -19.19
CA THR A 365 18.50 10.82 -18.80
C THR A 365 17.24 11.61 -19.07
N HIS A 366 16.96 12.58 -18.19
CA HIS A 366 15.81 13.47 -18.27
C HIS A 366 16.19 14.88 -17.83
N PHE A 367 15.34 15.85 -18.16
CA PHE A 367 15.38 17.16 -17.54
C PHE A 367 14.23 17.25 -16.55
N SER A 368 14.53 17.49 -15.27
CA SER A 368 13.53 17.77 -14.24
C SER A 368 13.28 19.27 -14.22
N ASN A 369 12.08 19.69 -14.65
CA ASN A 369 11.67 21.09 -14.57
C ASN A 369 11.53 21.55 -13.11
N ALA A 370 11.09 20.67 -12.22
CA ALA A 370 10.95 20.98 -10.79
C ALA A 370 12.30 21.26 -10.11
N LEU A 371 13.36 20.54 -10.50
CA LEU A 371 14.71 20.69 -9.93
C LEU A 371 15.61 21.64 -10.74
N GLU A 372 15.18 22.06 -11.94
CA GLU A 372 16.00 22.79 -12.93
C GLU A 372 17.31 22.05 -13.27
N SER A 373 17.25 20.72 -13.30
CA SER A 373 18.42 19.84 -13.35
C SER A 373 18.34 18.81 -14.48
N ILE A 374 19.51 18.46 -15.02
CA ILE A 374 19.67 17.23 -15.81
C ILE A 374 19.85 16.06 -14.84
N ILE A 375 19.02 15.05 -15.01
CA ILE A 375 19.05 13.80 -14.25
C ILE A 375 19.68 12.72 -15.12
N ILE A 376 20.62 11.96 -14.55
CA ILE A 376 21.22 10.80 -15.19
C ILE A 376 20.97 9.57 -14.30
N ILE A 377 20.45 8.51 -14.91
CA ILE A 377 20.16 7.22 -14.29
C ILE A 377 21.10 6.19 -14.93
N ASN A 378 22.09 5.71 -14.18
CA ASN A 378 23.19 4.86 -14.66
C ASN A 378 23.39 3.61 -13.76
N PRO A 379 22.38 2.73 -13.65
CA PRO A 379 22.38 1.57 -12.75
C PRO A 379 23.48 0.55 -13.06
N THR A 380 24.01 0.52 -14.28
CA THR A 380 25.11 -0.39 -14.67
C THR A 380 26.49 0.26 -14.59
N LEU A 381 26.58 1.47 -14.02
CA LEU A 381 27.84 2.19 -13.79
C LEU A 381 28.71 2.33 -15.06
N LYS A 382 28.06 2.65 -16.20
CA LYS A 382 28.75 2.95 -17.45
C LYS A 382 29.58 4.23 -17.28
N ASN A 383 30.77 4.27 -17.88
CA ASN A 383 31.60 5.48 -17.81
C ASN A 383 31.05 6.57 -18.75
N ILE A 384 30.62 7.70 -18.16
CA ILE A 384 30.08 8.85 -18.89
C ILE A 384 31.13 9.97 -18.84
N LYS A 385 31.62 10.37 -20.02
CA LYS A 385 32.65 11.41 -20.14
C LYS A 385 32.08 12.80 -19.96
N SER A 386 30.93 13.06 -20.57
CA SER A 386 30.33 14.40 -20.56
C SER A 386 28.84 14.39 -20.80
N VAL A 387 28.20 15.45 -20.31
CA VAL A 387 26.81 15.78 -20.61
C VAL A 387 26.76 17.14 -21.28
N GLU A 388 25.98 17.24 -22.34
CA GLU A 388 25.70 18.48 -23.05
C GLU A 388 24.20 18.66 -23.23
N LEU A 389 23.69 19.87 -22.97
CA LEU A 389 22.35 20.27 -23.36
C LEU A 389 22.45 21.18 -24.58
N VAL A 390 21.81 20.81 -25.69
CA VAL A 390 21.79 21.60 -26.92
C VAL A 390 20.37 22.05 -27.29
N ASN A 391 20.25 23.27 -27.82
CA ASN A 391 18.98 23.75 -28.35
C ASN A 391 18.69 23.13 -29.74
N ILE A 392 17.49 23.36 -30.29
CA ILE A 392 17.10 22.85 -31.62
C ILE A 392 17.97 23.35 -32.78
N LEU A 393 18.74 24.43 -32.58
CA LEU A 393 19.70 24.96 -33.56
C LEU A 393 21.07 24.27 -33.45
N GLY A 394 21.24 23.33 -32.52
CA GLY A 394 22.47 22.60 -32.25
C GLY A 394 23.49 23.38 -31.42
N GLN A 395 23.09 24.50 -30.80
CA GLN A 395 23.99 25.28 -29.93
C GLN A 395 24.00 24.69 -28.52
N SER A 396 25.20 24.49 -27.97
CA SER A 396 25.42 24.12 -26.57
C SER A 396 24.94 25.23 -25.64
N VAL A 397 24.06 24.90 -24.70
CA VAL A 397 23.56 25.83 -23.67
C VAL A 397 24.02 25.43 -22.26
N TYR A 398 24.43 24.17 -22.07
CA TYR A 398 25.02 23.67 -20.84
C TYR A 398 25.97 22.52 -21.17
N SER A 399 27.12 22.45 -20.50
CA SER A 399 28.02 21.31 -20.63
C SER A 399 28.80 21.07 -19.35
N ILE A 400 28.94 19.80 -18.99
CA ILE A 400 29.76 19.33 -17.88
C ILE A 400 30.56 18.10 -18.32
N GLN A 401 31.78 18.00 -17.80
CA GLN A 401 32.72 16.91 -18.05
C GLN A 401 32.94 16.12 -16.75
N ASP A 402 33.57 14.95 -16.86
CA ASP A 402 33.98 14.11 -15.74
C ASP A 402 32.80 13.72 -14.82
N ILE A 403 31.78 13.11 -15.42
CA ILE A 403 30.57 12.68 -14.72
C ILE A 403 30.92 11.58 -13.70
N PRO A 404 30.47 11.69 -12.44
CA PRO A 404 30.67 10.64 -11.44
C PRO A 404 30.07 9.31 -11.91
N ASN A 405 30.80 8.22 -11.71
CA ASN A 405 30.31 6.88 -12.04
C ASN A 405 29.48 6.31 -10.88
N ILE A 406 28.25 6.79 -10.76
CA ILE A 406 27.28 6.41 -9.72
C ILE A 406 25.89 6.18 -10.35
N ASN A 407 25.02 5.45 -9.66
CA ASN A 407 23.69 5.08 -10.16
C ASN A 407 22.80 6.28 -10.52
N TYR A 408 22.94 7.39 -9.80
CA TYR A 408 22.16 8.61 -9.99
C TYR A 408 23.06 9.84 -9.92
N SER A 409 22.94 10.73 -10.89
CA SER A 409 23.59 12.05 -10.83
C SER A 409 22.61 13.16 -11.20
N GLU A 410 22.70 14.27 -10.46
CA GLU A 410 21.91 15.48 -10.68
C GLU A 410 22.83 16.66 -11.01
N PHE A 411 22.55 17.34 -12.11
CA PHE A 411 23.31 18.50 -12.55
C PHE A 411 22.40 19.71 -12.73
N LYS A 412 22.48 20.64 -11.77
CA LYS A 412 21.76 21.92 -11.84
C LYS A 412 22.22 22.73 -13.04
N THR A 413 21.25 23.15 -13.86
CA THR A 413 21.53 23.88 -15.09
C THR A 413 21.40 25.40 -14.94
N ASN A 414 20.51 25.86 -14.05
CA ASN A 414 20.20 27.27 -13.74
C ASN A 414 19.99 28.18 -14.97
N ASN A 415 18.78 28.76 -15.12
CA ASN A 415 18.45 29.78 -16.14
C ASN A 415 18.47 29.31 -17.61
N ILE A 416 18.09 28.07 -17.90
CA ILE A 416 17.79 27.65 -19.28
C ILE A 416 16.42 28.21 -19.69
N SER A 417 16.33 28.83 -20.86
CA SER A 417 15.05 29.36 -21.36
C SER A 417 14.07 28.23 -21.68
N SER A 418 12.78 28.46 -21.51
CA SER A 418 11.75 27.49 -21.88
C SER A 418 11.84 27.13 -23.36
N GLY A 419 11.81 25.84 -23.68
CA GLY A 419 11.96 25.36 -25.05
C GLY A 419 12.28 23.89 -25.16
N THR A 420 12.37 23.41 -26.39
CA THR A 420 12.80 22.04 -26.68
C THR A 420 14.33 21.97 -26.76
N TYR A 421 14.90 20.99 -26.08
CA TYR A 421 16.35 20.74 -26.04
C TYR A 421 16.64 19.26 -26.30
N ILE A 422 17.92 18.97 -26.50
CA ILE A 422 18.45 17.60 -26.60
C ILE A 422 19.56 17.48 -25.56
N ILE A 423 19.41 16.54 -24.63
CA ILE A 423 20.51 16.08 -23.76
C ILE A 423 21.34 15.10 -24.58
N LYS A 424 22.67 15.28 -24.56
CA LYS A 424 23.64 14.34 -25.10
C LYS A 424 24.52 13.83 -23.97
N LEU A 425 24.61 12.52 -23.82
CA LEU A 425 25.59 11.87 -22.95
C LEU A 425 26.66 11.24 -23.83
N GLU A 426 27.91 11.65 -23.66
CA GLU A 426 29.06 11.01 -24.32
C GLU A 426 29.62 9.94 -23.39
N THR A 427 29.63 8.69 -23.85
CA THR A 427 30.23 7.55 -23.13
C THR A 427 31.57 7.17 -23.75
N GLU A 428 32.18 6.08 -23.29
CA GLU A 428 33.37 5.53 -23.94
C GLU A 428 33.11 5.00 -25.35
N THR A 429 31.88 4.63 -25.63
CA THR A 429 31.52 3.71 -26.71
C THR A 429 30.50 4.30 -27.68
N GLY A 430 29.84 5.40 -27.30
CA GLY A 430 29.05 6.23 -28.21
C GLY A 430 28.34 7.39 -27.50
N THR A 431 27.31 7.92 -28.15
CA THR A 431 26.55 9.07 -27.65
C THR A 431 25.07 8.69 -27.48
N LEU A 432 24.53 8.82 -26.28
CA LEU A 432 23.09 8.77 -26.03
C LEU A 432 22.51 10.17 -26.25
N THR A 433 21.38 10.27 -26.96
CA THR A 433 20.68 11.55 -27.12
C THR A 433 19.22 11.42 -26.73
N LYS A 434 18.72 12.36 -25.90
CA LYS A 434 17.33 12.38 -25.44
C LYS A 434 16.73 13.77 -25.62
N LYS A 435 15.62 13.85 -26.33
CA LYS A 435 14.86 15.09 -26.51
C LYS A 435 14.09 15.39 -25.23
N VAL A 436 14.17 16.63 -24.74
CA VAL A 436 13.51 17.08 -23.51
C VAL A 436 12.83 18.44 -23.72
N LEU A 437 11.85 18.73 -22.87
CA LEU A 437 11.17 20.03 -22.78
C LEU A 437 11.60 20.70 -21.48
N VAL A 438 12.17 21.90 -21.59
CA VAL A 438 12.46 22.78 -20.46
C VAL A 438 11.33 23.80 -20.38
N GLU A 439 10.76 24.02 -19.19
CA GLU A 439 9.61 24.89 -18.96
C GLU A 439 9.95 26.15 -18.16
#